data_AF-A0A4Q4D1K4-F1
#
_entry.id   AF-A0A4Q4D1K4-F1
#
_cell.length_a   1.000
_cell.length_b   1.000
_cell.length_c   1.000
_cell.angle_alpha   90.00
_cell.angle_beta   90.00
_cell.angle_gamma   90.00
#
_symmetry.space_group_name_H-M   'P 1'
#
loop_
_entity.id
_entity.type
_entity.pdbx_description
1 polymer ?
#
loop_
_entity_poly.entity_id
_entity_poly.type
_entity_poly.pdbx_seq_one_letter_code
_entity_poly.pdbx_strand_id
1 'polypeptide(L)'
;HHGEVGTDRRAGAPIGADFAVMSLSDRLKPWDVVVRRLRAVAEADLVLALYNPRSRSRTEQVAQAKAVLLEHKSPDTVVVVGRDVGRAEESLTVTTLGDLDPETVDMKCLLLIGASSTRVTPSGRVWSPRYVE
;
A
#
# COMPACT_ATOMS: atom_id res chain seq x y z
N HIS A 1 35.67 -7.17 -11.27
CA HIS A 1 34.54 -7.74 -12.02
C HIS A 1 34.15 -9.06 -11.38
N HIS A 2 33.09 -9.08 -10.59
CA HIS A 2 32.15 -10.19 -10.38
C HIS A 2 31.05 -9.61 -9.50
N GLY A 3 30.00 -9.12 -10.16
CA GLY A 3 28.82 -8.58 -9.48
C GLY A 3 27.96 -9.72 -9.00
N GLU A 4 27.97 -9.94 -7.69
CA GLU A 4 26.84 -10.59 -7.03
C GLU A 4 25.70 -9.57 -7.01
N VAL A 5 24.73 -9.76 -7.91
CA VAL A 5 23.45 -9.06 -7.84
C VAL A 5 22.71 -9.67 -6.65
N GLY A 6 22.96 -9.09 -5.47
CA GLY A 6 22.24 -9.41 -4.26
C GLY A 6 20.74 -9.28 -4.50
N THR A 7 20.00 -10.30 -4.08
CA THR A 7 18.55 -10.37 -4.00
C THR A 7 18.04 -9.34 -3.00
N ASP A 8 18.11 -8.07 -3.40
CA ASP A 8 17.84 -6.95 -2.52
C ASP A 8 16.33 -6.83 -2.31
N ARG A 9 15.94 -6.98 -1.06
CA ARG A 9 14.60 -6.80 -0.50
C ARG A 9 14.25 -5.30 -0.63
N ARG A 10 14.00 -4.84 -1.86
CA ARG A 10 14.01 -3.40 -2.25
C ARG A 10 12.86 -2.61 -1.66
N ALA A 11 11.76 -3.25 -1.29
CA ALA A 11 10.91 -2.72 -0.24
C ALA A 11 11.59 -3.06 1.10
N GLY A 12 12.50 -2.19 1.57
CA GLY A 12 12.95 -2.26 2.96
C GLY A 12 11.73 -2.46 3.86
N ALA A 13 11.80 -3.34 4.87
CA ALA A 13 10.62 -3.92 5.52
C ALA A 13 9.55 -2.86 5.87
N PRO A 14 8.54 -2.62 5.00
CA PRO A 14 7.52 -1.59 5.27
C PRO A 14 6.64 -2.10 6.42
N ILE A 15 6.58 -3.42 6.52
CA ILE A 15 6.02 -4.23 7.59
C ILE A 15 7.05 -4.42 8.71
N GLY A 16 7.67 -3.33 9.16
CA GLY A 16 8.48 -3.32 10.38
C GLY A 16 7.59 -3.22 11.62
N ALA A 17 6.48 -2.48 11.49
CA ALA A 17 5.47 -2.22 12.50
C ALA A 17 4.24 -3.12 12.36
N ASP A 18 3.24 -2.90 13.23
CA ASP A 18 1.95 -3.54 13.12
C ASP A 18 1.27 -3.23 11.78
N PHE A 19 0.60 -4.23 11.22
CA PHE A 19 0.05 -4.15 9.87
C PHE A 19 -1.23 -4.95 9.71
N ALA A 20 -1.99 -4.58 8.69
CA ALA A 20 -3.16 -5.30 8.21
C ALA A 20 -3.02 -5.65 6.72
N VAL A 21 -3.60 -6.78 6.32
CA VAL A 21 -3.71 -7.19 4.92
C VAL A 21 -5.19 -7.32 4.57
N MET A 22 -5.63 -6.64 3.51
CA MET A 22 -7.03 -6.59 3.12
C MET A 22 -7.22 -6.75 1.62
N SER A 23 -8.24 -7.51 1.23
CA SER A 23 -8.72 -7.51 -0.15
C SER A 23 -9.70 -6.37 -0.37
N LEU A 24 -9.45 -5.57 -1.43
CA LEU A 24 -10.38 -4.55 -1.90
C LEU A 24 -11.53 -5.11 -2.77
N SER A 25 -11.59 -6.44 -2.94
CA SER A 25 -12.72 -7.08 -3.61
C SER A 25 -13.97 -7.10 -2.72
N ASP A 26 -15.06 -6.58 -3.28
CA ASP A 26 -16.43 -6.59 -2.78
C ASP A 26 -17.27 -7.75 -3.36
N ARG A 27 -16.67 -8.72 -4.08
CA ARG A 27 -17.41 -9.82 -4.73
C ARG A 27 -18.28 -10.62 -3.76
N LEU A 28 -17.83 -10.76 -2.52
CA LEU A 28 -18.50 -11.54 -1.47
C LEU A 28 -18.76 -10.71 -0.21
N LYS A 29 -18.41 -9.42 -0.22
CA LYS A 29 -18.48 -8.54 0.95
C LYS A 29 -19.14 -7.22 0.55
N PRO A 30 -20.21 -6.82 1.25
CA PRO A 30 -20.74 -5.47 1.13
C PRO A 30 -19.63 -4.39 1.28
N TRP A 31 -19.71 -3.34 0.47
CA TRP A 31 -18.67 -2.31 0.42
C TRP A 31 -18.52 -1.53 1.74
N ASP A 32 -19.63 -1.32 2.46
CA ASP A 32 -19.65 -0.73 3.81
C ASP A 32 -18.75 -1.48 4.81
N VAL A 33 -18.66 -2.81 4.68
CA VAL A 33 -17.73 -3.62 5.50
C VAL A 33 -16.27 -3.32 5.14
N VAL A 34 -15.97 -3.09 3.87
CA VAL A 34 -14.61 -2.70 3.42
C VAL A 34 -14.28 -1.31 3.96
N VAL A 35 -15.18 -0.33 3.82
CA VAL A 35 -15.03 1.03 4.33
C VAL A 35 -14.79 1.03 5.84
N ARG A 36 -15.60 0.31 6.61
CA ARG A 36 -15.43 0.21 8.07
C ARG A 36 -14.05 -0.32 8.47
N ARG A 37 -13.53 -1.31 7.73
CA ARG A 37 -12.20 -1.87 7.98
C ARG A 37 -11.09 -0.91 7.58
N LEU A 38 -11.23 -0.20 6.46
CA LEU A 38 -10.27 0.83 6.05
C LEU A 38 -10.16 1.93 7.12
N ARG A 39 -11.30 2.41 7.63
CA ARG A 39 -11.31 3.39 8.74
C ARG A 39 -10.62 2.85 9.99
N ALA A 40 -11.00 1.65 10.45
CA ALA A 40 -10.41 1.06 11.65
C ALA A 40 -8.88 0.87 11.54
N VAL A 41 -8.38 0.43 10.38
CA VAL A 41 -6.94 0.29 10.12
C VAL A 41 -6.26 1.65 10.10
N ALA A 42 -6.91 2.66 9.54
CA ALA A 42 -6.36 4.02 9.47
C ALA A 42 -6.32 4.71 10.83
N GLU A 43 -7.39 4.59 11.62
CA GLU A 43 -7.49 5.09 13.00
C GLU A 43 -6.46 4.44 13.93
N ALA A 44 -6.20 3.14 13.76
CA ALA A 44 -5.18 2.41 14.50
C ALA A 44 -3.73 2.68 14.00
N ASP A 45 -3.58 3.55 13.01
CA ASP A 45 -2.32 3.90 12.34
C ASP A 45 -1.45 2.69 11.91
N LEU A 46 -2.10 1.66 11.40
CA LEU A 46 -1.39 0.47 10.92
C LEU A 46 -0.85 0.70 9.51
N VAL A 47 0.19 -0.06 9.17
CA VAL A 47 0.58 -0.28 7.77
C VAL A 47 -0.48 -1.16 7.10
N LEU A 48 -0.95 -0.78 5.92
CA LEU A 48 -2.02 -1.48 5.22
C LEU A 48 -1.55 -2.02 3.87
N ALA A 49 -1.64 -3.34 3.70
CA ALA A 49 -1.47 -3.99 2.40
C ALA A 49 -2.84 -4.24 1.73
N LEU A 50 -3.07 -3.64 0.57
CA LEU A 50 -4.25 -3.88 -0.27
C LEU A 50 -3.92 -4.77 -1.46
N TYR A 51 -4.64 -5.88 -1.60
CA TYR A 51 -4.57 -6.78 -2.75
C TYR A 51 -5.92 -6.92 -3.46
N ASN A 52 -5.89 -7.37 -4.71
CA ASN A 52 -7.04 -7.32 -5.64
C ASN A 52 -7.66 -5.92 -5.71
N PRO A 53 -6.85 -4.86 -5.96
CA PRO A 53 -7.30 -3.48 -5.79
C PRO A 53 -8.36 -3.06 -6.81
N ARG A 54 -8.38 -3.66 -8.01
CA ARG A 54 -9.28 -3.23 -9.09
C ARG A 54 -9.64 -4.38 -9.99
N SER A 55 -10.89 -4.54 -10.41
CA SER A 55 -11.29 -5.56 -11.41
C SER A 55 -11.99 -4.93 -12.62
N ARG A 56 -12.25 -5.70 -13.68
CA ARG A 56 -12.78 -5.18 -14.96
C ARG A 56 -14.11 -4.43 -14.83
N SER A 57 -14.98 -4.83 -13.90
CA SER A 57 -16.30 -4.21 -13.69
C SER A 57 -16.32 -3.19 -12.56
N ARG A 58 -15.16 -2.91 -11.95
CA ARG A 58 -15.03 -2.30 -10.62
C ARG A 58 -13.78 -1.45 -10.58
N THR A 59 -13.94 -0.24 -11.09
CA THR A 59 -12.87 0.71 -11.35
C THR A 59 -12.75 1.79 -10.27
N GLU A 60 -13.78 1.95 -9.43
CA GLU A 60 -13.85 3.05 -8.45
C GLU A 60 -13.30 2.69 -7.07
N GLN A 61 -13.13 1.40 -6.75
CA GLN A 61 -12.78 0.95 -5.40
C GLN A 61 -11.47 1.54 -4.90
N VAL A 62 -10.45 1.66 -5.76
CA VAL A 62 -9.16 2.28 -5.37
C VAL A 62 -9.35 3.75 -5.03
N ALA A 63 -10.12 4.49 -5.83
CA ALA A 63 -10.42 5.90 -5.58
C ALA A 63 -11.24 6.08 -4.29
N GLN A 64 -12.25 5.25 -4.08
CA GLN A 64 -13.07 5.27 -2.86
C GLN A 64 -12.25 4.88 -1.62
N ALA A 65 -11.37 3.88 -1.72
CA ALA A 65 -10.48 3.51 -0.64
C ALA A 65 -9.48 4.62 -0.30
N LYS A 66 -8.89 5.25 -1.32
CA LYS A 66 -8.04 6.43 -1.15
C LYS A 66 -8.79 7.55 -0.42
N ALA A 67 -10.04 7.85 -0.83
CA ALA A 67 -10.86 8.87 -0.19
C ALA A 67 -11.11 8.56 1.30
N VAL A 68 -11.50 7.33 1.63
CA VAL A 68 -11.71 6.89 3.02
C VAL A 68 -10.43 6.97 3.84
N LEU A 69 -9.28 6.58 3.28
CA LEU A 69 -8.01 6.66 4.00
C LEU A 69 -7.59 8.11 4.26
N LEU A 70 -7.85 9.03 3.32
CA LEU A 70 -7.58 10.46 3.47
C LEU A 70 -8.46 11.15 4.53
N GLU A 71 -9.55 10.53 4.99
CA GLU A 71 -10.32 11.02 6.14
C GLU A 71 -9.50 10.95 7.45
N HIS A 72 -8.50 10.05 7.53
CA HIS A 72 -7.75 9.75 8.76
C HIS A 72 -6.23 9.85 8.63
N LYS A 73 -5.68 9.66 7.42
CA LYS A 73 -4.24 9.70 7.15
C LYS A 73 -3.85 10.96 6.38
N SER A 74 -2.61 11.41 6.59
CA SER A 74 -2.03 12.54 5.85
C SER A 74 -1.96 12.22 4.34
N PRO A 75 -2.19 13.19 3.44
CA PRO A 75 -1.89 13.02 2.03
C PRO A 75 -0.43 12.64 1.78
N ASP A 76 0.50 13.04 2.65
CA ASP A 76 1.93 12.70 2.55
C ASP A 76 2.27 11.27 2.99
N THR A 77 1.28 10.48 3.45
CA THR A 77 1.51 9.09 3.84
C THR A 77 2.15 8.31 2.69
N VAL A 78 3.29 7.69 2.96
CA VAL A 78 4.04 6.91 1.97
C VAL A 78 3.19 5.76 1.45
N VAL A 79 3.12 5.62 0.12
CA VAL A 79 2.49 4.49 -0.57
C VAL A 79 3.51 3.81 -1.47
N VAL A 80 3.58 2.48 -1.40
CA VAL A 80 4.32 1.66 -2.36
C VAL A 80 3.33 0.92 -3.25
N VAL A 81 3.45 1.12 -4.55
CA VAL A 81 2.73 0.35 -5.58
C VAL A 81 3.69 -0.72 -6.10
N GLY A 82 3.43 -1.97 -5.73
CA GLY A 82 4.13 -3.12 -6.29
C GLY A 82 3.33 -3.72 -7.43
N ARG A 83 3.92 -3.80 -8.63
CA ARG A 83 3.29 -4.42 -9.81
C ARG A 83 3.99 -5.73 -10.14
N ASP A 84 3.18 -6.74 -10.47
CA ASP A 84 3.66 -8.08 -10.85
C ASP A 84 4.61 -8.69 -9.79
N VAL A 85 4.34 -8.39 -8.50
CA VAL A 85 5.15 -8.86 -7.36
C VAL A 85 5.33 -10.38 -7.38
N GLY A 86 6.58 -10.83 -7.20
CA GLY A 86 6.96 -12.23 -7.27
C GLY A 86 7.12 -12.79 -8.69
N ARG A 87 7.11 -11.93 -9.72
CA ARG A 87 7.32 -12.32 -11.13
C ARG A 87 8.56 -11.61 -11.70
N ALA A 88 8.98 -12.06 -12.88
CA ALA A 88 10.16 -11.49 -13.57
C ALA A 88 10.02 -9.99 -13.87
N GLU A 89 8.80 -9.53 -14.15
CA GLU A 89 8.47 -8.13 -14.48
C GLU A 89 8.11 -7.28 -13.24
N GLU A 90 8.54 -7.71 -12.04
CA GLU A 90 8.26 -6.97 -10.82
C GLU A 90 8.79 -5.54 -10.89
N SER A 91 7.95 -4.58 -10.52
CA SER A 91 8.34 -3.17 -10.37
C SER A 91 7.73 -2.56 -9.11
N LEU A 92 8.48 -1.66 -8.48
CA LEU A 92 8.05 -0.93 -7.28
C LEU A 92 8.08 0.57 -7.59
N THR A 93 6.97 1.24 -7.31
CA THR A 93 6.87 2.72 -7.36
C THR A 93 6.55 3.22 -5.97
N VAL A 94 7.32 4.19 -5.48
CA VAL A 94 7.04 4.90 -4.22
C VAL A 94 6.38 6.22 -4.56
N THR A 95 5.27 6.52 -3.89
CA THR A 95 4.48 7.74 -4.02
C THR A 95 3.88 8.11 -2.66
N THR A 96 2.94 9.06 -2.63
CA THR A 96 2.17 9.44 -1.45
C THR A 96 0.70 9.06 -1.62
N LEU A 97 -0.07 9.05 -0.52
CA LEU A 97 -1.50 8.79 -0.56
C LEU A 97 -2.23 9.86 -1.38
N GLY A 98 -1.81 11.12 -1.27
CA GLY A 98 -2.31 12.26 -2.03
C GLY A 98 -2.02 12.13 -3.53
N ASP A 99 -0.80 11.71 -3.89
CA ASP A 99 -0.35 11.60 -5.29
C ASP A 99 -0.68 10.27 -5.95
N LEU A 100 -1.20 9.29 -5.19
CA LEU A 100 -1.61 8.01 -5.75
C LEU A 100 -2.73 8.20 -6.77
N ASP A 101 -2.43 8.04 -8.05
CA ASP A 101 -3.43 8.00 -9.12
C ASP A 101 -4.12 6.63 -9.15
N PRO A 102 -5.42 6.53 -8.79
CA PRO A 102 -6.16 5.27 -8.79
C PRO A 102 -6.23 4.61 -10.18
N GLU A 103 -6.13 5.37 -11.26
CA GLU A 103 -6.25 4.86 -12.62
C GLU A 103 -5.06 4.00 -13.04
N THR A 104 -3.89 4.23 -12.44
CA THR A 104 -2.65 3.47 -12.70
C THR A 104 -2.60 2.11 -12.00
N VAL A 105 -3.52 1.86 -11.07
CA VAL A 105 -3.61 0.64 -10.27
C VAL A 105 -4.55 -0.35 -10.94
N ASP A 106 -4.07 -1.58 -11.20
CA ASP A 106 -4.86 -2.67 -11.79
C ASP A 106 -4.72 -3.99 -10.99
N MET A 107 -5.27 -5.09 -11.52
CA MET A 107 -5.24 -6.42 -10.88
C MET A 107 -3.83 -6.96 -10.59
N LYS A 108 -2.78 -6.44 -11.24
CA LYS A 108 -1.40 -6.85 -11.03
C LYS A 108 -0.71 -6.05 -9.93
N CYS A 109 -1.39 -5.03 -9.38
CA CYS A 109 -0.86 -4.18 -8.34
C CYS A 109 -1.20 -4.71 -6.94
N LEU A 110 -0.26 -4.50 -6.02
CA LEU A 110 -0.42 -4.56 -4.58
C LEU A 110 -0.03 -3.19 -4.03
N LEU A 111 -0.85 -2.63 -3.15
CA LEU A 111 -0.57 -1.34 -2.52
C LEU A 111 -0.12 -1.58 -1.07
N LEU A 112 0.96 -0.94 -0.65
CA LEU A 112 1.34 -0.81 0.75
C LEU A 112 1.17 0.65 1.14
N ILE A 113 0.24 0.94 2.03
CA ILE A 113 -0.01 2.26 2.60
C ILE A 113 0.66 2.29 3.97
N GLY A 114 1.54 3.26 4.18
CA GLY A 114 2.31 3.39 5.42
C GLY A 114 1.48 3.78 6.64
N ALA A 115 2.08 3.58 7.80
CA ALA A 115 1.72 4.25 9.05
C ALA A 115 2.23 5.71 9.02
N SER A 116 1.80 6.53 9.98
CA SER A 116 2.28 7.91 10.14
C SER A 116 3.80 7.98 10.38
N SER A 117 4.40 6.90 10.89
CA SER A 117 5.84 6.75 11.14
C SER A 117 6.62 6.20 9.96
N THR A 118 5.97 5.75 8.87
CA THR A 118 6.66 5.22 7.69
C THR A 118 7.51 6.31 7.02
N ARG A 119 8.75 5.98 6.65
CA ARG A 119 9.71 6.89 6.03
C ARG A 119 10.34 6.28 4.79
N VAL A 120 10.86 7.15 3.93
CA VAL A 120 11.71 6.80 2.79
C VAL A 120 13.13 7.27 3.11
N THR A 121 14.12 6.38 3.01
CA THR A 121 15.54 6.73 3.19
C THR A 121 16.06 7.52 2.00
N PRO A 122 17.20 8.23 2.14
CA PRO A 122 17.87 8.86 0.99
C PRO A 122 18.22 7.89 -0.14
N SER A 123 18.39 6.60 0.17
CA SER A 123 18.61 5.53 -0.81
C SER A 123 17.33 4.97 -1.43
N GLY A 124 16.17 5.57 -1.16
CA GLY A 124 14.86 5.16 -1.71
C GLY A 124 14.23 3.95 -1.04
N ARG A 125 14.78 3.46 0.09
CA ARG A 125 14.19 2.34 0.83
C ARG A 125 13.06 2.82 1.71
N VAL A 126 11.93 2.14 1.67
CA VAL A 126 10.81 2.41 2.58
C VAL A 126 11.02 1.62 3.87
N TRP A 127 10.57 2.13 5.01
CA TRP A 127 10.64 1.45 6.31
C TRP A 127 9.63 2.06 7.29
N SER A 128 9.06 1.23 8.15
CA SER A 128 8.23 1.68 9.29
C SER A 128 8.91 1.31 10.62
N PRO A 129 9.20 2.28 11.50
CA PRO A 129 9.73 2.04 12.84
C PRO A 129 8.84 1.10 13.67
N ARG A 130 9.46 0.33 14.58
CA ARG A 130 8.73 -0.60 15.48
C ARG A 130 8.23 0.03 16.78
N TYR A 131 8.54 1.30 17.01
CA TYR A 131 8.17 2.05 18.20
C TYR A 131 7.18 3.16 17.82
N VAL A 132 6.38 3.56 18.80
CA VAL A 132 5.47 4.70 18.72
C VAL A 132 6.09 5.81 19.57
N GLU A 133 6.10 7.04 19.08
CA GLU A 133 6.48 8.23 19.87
C GLU A 133 5.32 8.75 20.70
#